data_AF-A0A1W6JYL3-F1
#
_entry.id   AF-A0A1W6JYL3-F1
#
_cell.length_a   1.000
_cell.length_b   1.000
_cell.length_c   1.000
_cell.angle_alpha   90.00
_cell.angle_beta   90.00
_cell.angle_gamma   90.00
#
_symmetry.space_group_name_H-M   'P 1'
#
loop_
_entity.id
_entity.type
_entity.pdbx_description
1 polymer ?
#
loop_
_entity_poly.entity_id
_entity_poly.type
_entity_poly.pdbx_seq_one_letter_code
_entity_poly.pdbx_strand_id
1 'polypeptide(L)'
;MEIYEISTEKMDKDIVNMLSNPYIFSGITGHICITRVFDKSSKSFKLYSEAENPDLTKFQAIFIFDHDSEDITRGILKYNISIRQVSYEIDTFDKSLSGNFDIIFSQRDLRFIDNLDVKKGLFSAKKTRQEFIKHIINDHIKPFLLSYGIKIVNTNI
;
A
#
# COMPACT_ATOMS: atom_id res chain seq x y z
N MET A 1 -8.16 -3.78 -13.51
CA MET A 1 -6.83 -4.37 -13.34
C MET A 1 -5.85 -3.61 -14.20
N GLU A 2 -4.90 -2.96 -13.56
CA GLU A 2 -3.76 -2.30 -14.20
C GLU A 2 -2.47 -2.89 -13.65
N ILE A 3 -1.43 -2.90 -14.48
CA ILE A 3 -0.14 -3.51 -14.13
C ILE A 3 0.95 -2.48 -14.40
N TYR A 4 1.73 -2.21 -13.36
CA TYR A 4 2.87 -1.31 -13.39
C TYR A 4 4.13 -2.09 -13.09
N GLU A 5 5.25 -1.77 -13.73
CA GLU A 5 6.49 -2.52 -13.57
C GLU A 5 7.71 -1.60 -13.42
N ILE A 6 8.56 -1.90 -12.43
CA ILE A 6 9.87 -1.29 -12.25
C ILE A 6 10.91 -2.40 -12.40
N SER A 7 11.76 -2.28 -13.41
CA SER A 7 12.93 -3.16 -13.57
C SER A 7 14.17 -2.48 -13.01
N THR A 8 15.00 -3.27 -12.32
CA THR A 8 16.19 -2.84 -11.60
C THR A 8 17.38 -3.73 -11.97
N GLU A 9 18.62 -3.28 -11.73
CA GLU A 9 19.81 -4.14 -11.95
C GLU A 9 19.78 -5.38 -11.04
N LYS A 10 19.36 -5.18 -9.78
CA LYS A 10 19.20 -6.19 -8.73
C LYS A 10 18.28 -5.65 -7.64
N MET A 11 17.40 -6.49 -7.13
CA MET A 11 16.60 -6.19 -5.94
C MET A 11 17.32 -6.67 -4.67
N ASP A 12 17.47 -5.78 -3.71
CA ASP A 12 17.97 -6.14 -2.38
C ASP A 12 16.87 -6.87 -1.58
N LYS A 13 17.25 -7.90 -0.82
CA LYS A 13 16.34 -8.61 0.07
C LYS A 13 15.76 -7.68 1.13
N ASP A 14 16.54 -6.72 1.61
CA ASP A 14 16.06 -5.75 2.61
C ASP A 14 14.97 -4.85 2.04
N ILE A 15 15.06 -4.48 0.75
CA ILE A 15 14.01 -3.73 0.06
C ILE A 15 12.73 -4.56 -0.07
N VAL A 16 12.85 -5.85 -0.41
CA VAL A 16 11.70 -6.76 -0.44
C VAL A 16 11.06 -6.86 0.95
N ASN A 17 11.87 -7.00 2.00
CA ASN A 17 11.38 -7.05 3.39
C ASN A 17 10.67 -5.74 3.79
N MET A 18 11.19 -4.59 3.38
CA MET A 18 10.59 -3.28 3.65
C MET A 18 9.25 -3.09 2.93
N LEU A 19 9.20 -3.40 1.62
CA LEU A 19 7.96 -3.33 0.83
C LEU A 19 6.91 -4.36 1.28
N SER A 20 7.35 -5.46 1.89
CA SER A 20 6.47 -6.48 2.45
C SER A 20 6.07 -6.20 3.90
N ASN A 21 6.66 -5.22 4.59
CA ASN A 21 6.24 -4.88 5.94
C ASN A 21 5.11 -3.84 5.86
N PRO A 22 3.89 -4.13 6.36
CA PRO A 22 2.75 -3.23 6.19
C PRO A 22 2.96 -1.85 6.83
N TYR A 23 3.70 -1.76 7.94
CA TYR A 23 4.01 -0.48 8.58
C TYR A 23 5.00 0.34 7.76
N ILE A 24 6.08 -0.29 7.28
CA ILE A 24 7.07 0.38 6.44
C ILE A 24 6.45 0.78 5.11
N PHE A 25 5.72 -0.12 4.45
CA PHE A 25 5.02 0.16 3.21
C PHE A 25 4.03 1.33 3.37
N SER A 26 3.27 1.37 4.47
CA SER A 26 2.37 2.50 4.75
C SER A 26 3.12 3.83 4.86
N GLY A 27 4.29 3.83 5.50
CA GLY A 27 5.18 4.99 5.56
C GLY A 27 5.81 5.37 4.22
N ILE A 28 6.18 4.38 3.39
CA ILE A 28 6.71 4.60 2.05
C ILE A 28 5.66 5.28 1.19
N THR A 29 4.40 4.80 1.18
CA THR A 29 3.37 5.38 0.31
C THR A 29 2.91 6.75 0.78
N GLY A 30 2.97 7.06 2.08
CA GLY A 30 2.42 8.32 2.61
C GLY A 30 0.89 8.46 2.51
N HIS A 31 0.20 7.46 1.95
CA HIS A 31 -1.24 7.45 1.70
C HIS A 31 -2.01 6.48 2.59
N ILE A 32 -1.30 5.74 3.44
CA ILE A 32 -1.87 4.78 4.37
C ILE A 32 -1.29 5.10 5.75
N CYS A 33 -2.17 5.32 6.72
CA CYS A 33 -1.81 5.46 8.13
C CYS A 33 -2.44 4.33 8.93
N ILE A 34 -1.63 3.35 9.33
CA ILE A 34 -2.08 2.25 10.21
C ILE A 34 -2.28 2.80 11.62
N THR A 35 -3.52 2.74 12.11
CA THR A 35 -3.90 3.34 13.42
C THR A 35 -4.09 2.31 14.53
N ARG A 36 -4.60 1.12 14.20
CA ARG A 36 -4.90 0.05 15.17
C ARG A 36 -4.69 -1.32 14.55
N VAL A 37 -4.38 -2.29 15.40
CA VAL A 37 -4.28 -3.72 15.05
C VAL A 37 -5.54 -4.44 15.54
N PHE A 38 -5.97 -5.47 14.81
CA PHE A 38 -7.07 -6.32 15.28
C PHE A 38 -6.58 -7.23 16.41
N ASP A 39 -7.18 -7.14 17.59
CA ASP A 39 -6.90 -8.01 18.73
C ASP A 39 -7.81 -9.24 18.70
N LYS A 40 -7.24 -10.43 18.53
CA LYS A 40 -7.98 -11.70 18.41
C LYS A 40 -8.69 -12.07 19.71
N SER A 41 -8.16 -11.65 20.87
CA SER A 41 -8.74 -11.94 22.19
C SER A 41 -10.06 -11.18 22.39
N SER A 42 -10.05 -9.86 22.19
CA SER A 42 -11.24 -9.02 22.33
C SER A 42 -12.12 -8.91 21.09
N LYS A 43 -11.65 -9.43 19.93
CA LYS A 43 -12.28 -9.30 18.61
C LYS A 43 -12.54 -7.84 18.22
N SER A 44 -11.64 -6.93 18.59
CA SER A 44 -11.78 -5.49 18.37
C SER A 44 -10.46 -4.87 17.89
N PHE A 45 -10.53 -3.68 17.29
CA PHE A 45 -9.32 -2.94 16.91
C PHE A 45 -8.80 -2.14 18.10
N LYS A 46 -7.53 -2.34 18.46
CA LYS A 46 -6.86 -1.67 19.59
C LYS A 46 -5.56 -1.00 19.16
N LEU A 47 -5.06 -0.07 19.96
CA LEU A 47 -3.67 0.37 19.78
C LEU A 47 -2.75 -0.85 19.95
N TYR A 48 -1.61 -0.85 19.26
CA TYR A 48 -0.69 -1.99 19.32
C TYR A 48 -0.23 -2.29 20.75
N SER A 49 0.01 -1.25 21.55
CA SER A 49 0.39 -1.35 22.96
C SER A 49 -0.71 -1.92 23.88
N GLU A 50 -1.96 -1.96 23.43
CA GLU A 50 -3.13 -2.42 24.20
C GLU A 50 -3.63 -3.79 23.73
N ALA A 51 -3.07 -4.33 22.65
CA ALA A 51 -3.50 -5.60 22.08
C ALA A 51 -2.83 -6.77 22.82
N GLU A 52 -3.65 -7.66 23.37
CA GLU A 52 -3.17 -8.86 24.07
C GLU A 52 -2.77 -9.96 23.08
N ASN A 53 -3.51 -10.10 21.98
CA ASN A 53 -3.24 -11.07 20.93
C ASN A 53 -3.40 -10.42 19.54
N PRO A 54 -2.42 -9.58 19.12
CA PRO A 54 -2.52 -8.81 17.89
C PRO A 54 -2.46 -9.68 16.63
N ASP A 55 -3.37 -9.42 15.69
CA ASP A 55 -3.34 -9.93 14.33
C ASP A 55 -2.58 -8.98 13.40
N LEU A 56 -1.31 -9.30 13.15
CA LEU A 56 -0.44 -8.53 12.25
C LEU A 56 -0.81 -8.66 10.76
N THR A 57 -1.96 -9.25 10.43
CA THR A 57 -2.50 -9.31 9.06
C THR A 57 -3.75 -8.46 8.87
N LYS A 58 -4.27 -7.83 9.93
CA LYS A 58 -5.52 -7.06 9.87
C LYS A 58 -5.43 -5.78 10.70
N PHE A 59 -5.56 -4.66 10.02
CA PHE A 59 -5.36 -3.33 10.59
C PHE A 59 -6.56 -2.43 10.32
N GLN A 60 -6.79 -1.48 11.23
CA GLN A 60 -7.60 -0.30 10.93
C GLN A 60 -6.66 0.80 10.45
N ALA A 61 -6.97 1.38 9.30
CA ALA A 61 -6.15 2.41 8.68
C ALA A 61 -6.98 3.64 8.28
N ILE A 62 -6.28 4.76 8.16
CA ILE A 62 -6.74 5.96 7.45
C ILE A 62 -6.08 5.93 6.07
N PHE A 63 -6.87 6.18 5.04
CA PHE A 63 -6.42 6.29 3.65
C PHE A 63 -6.54 7.75 3.22
N ILE A 64 -5.49 8.28 2.59
CA ILE A 64 -5.39 9.67 2.15
C ILE A 64 -5.27 9.66 0.63
N PHE A 65 -6.18 10.30 -0.10
CA PHE A 65 -6.24 10.22 -1.56
C PHE A 65 -5.57 11.39 -2.28
N ASP A 66 -5.56 12.55 -1.65
CA ASP A 66 -4.93 13.75 -2.20
C ASP A 66 -4.37 14.57 -1.05
N HIS A 67 -3.15 15.06 -1.22
CA HIS A 67 -2.50 15.90 -0.22
C HIS A 67 -3.14 17.29 -0.14
N ASP A 68 -3.83 17.71 -1.20
CA ASP A 68 -4.41 19.05 -1.32
C ASP A 68 -5.88 19.13 -0.89
N SER A 69 -6.63 18.02 -0.91
CA SER A 69 -8.10 18.04 -0.73
C SER A 69 -8.58 17.58 0.65
N GLU A 70 -7.68 17.23 1.57
CA GLU A 70 -8.00 16.62 2.89
C GLU A 70 -8.90 15.38 2.78
N ASP A 71 -8.92 14.75 1.61
CA ASP A 71 -9.84 13.65 1.35
C ASP A 71 -9.31 12.36 1.99
N ILE A 72 -9.83 12.12 3.19
CA ILE A 72 -9.42 11.04 4.07
C ILE A 72 -10.62 10.15 4.38
N THR A 73 -10.38 8.84 4.38
CA THR A 73 -11.38 7.88 4.84
C THR A 73 -10.75 6.83 5.74
N ARG A 74 -11.60 6.17 6.53
CA ARG A 74 -11.20 5.09 7.44
C ARG A 74 -11.64 3.76 6.89
N GLY A 75 -10.82 2.74 7.12
CA GLY A 75 -11.14 1.39 6.66
C GLY A 75 -10.33 0.31 7.33
N ILE A 76 -10.40 -0.86 6.71
CA ILE A 76 -9.64 -2.04 7.06
C ILE A 76 -8.58 -2.24 5.98
N LEU A 77 -7.34 -2.40 6.41
CA LEU A 77 -6.25 -2.91 5.61
C LEU A 77 -5.98 -4.36 6.03
N LYS A 78 -6.09 -5.31 5.11
CA LYS A 78 -5.59 -6.67 5.33
C LYS A 78 -4.31 -6.85 4.53
N TYR A 79 -3.41 -7.61 5.13
CA TYR A 79 -2.09 -7.87 4.62
C TYR A 79 -1.88 -9.37 4.50
N ASN A 80 -1.41 -9.82 3.34
CA ASN A 80 -1.02 -11.21 3.10
C ASN A 80 0.33 -11.24 2.38
N ILE A 81 1.20 -12.15 2.78
CA ILE A 81 2.51 -12.36 2.15
C ILE A 81 2.69 -13.82 1.77
N SER A 82 3.23 -14.02 0.57
CA SER A 82 3.77 -15.28 0.08
C SER A 82 5.22 -15.07 -0.37
N ILE A 83 5.89 -16.13 -0.82
CA ILE A 83 7.33 -16.13 -1.15
C ILE A 83 7.73 -15.00 -2.11
N ARG A 84 6.85 -14.61 -3.06
CA ARG A 84 7.15 -13.61 -4.09
C ARG A 84 6.05 -12.58 -4.28
N GLN A 85 5.10 -12.51 -3.35
CA GLN A 85 3.99 -11.56 -3.49
C GLN A 85 3.58 -11.07 -2.11
N VAL A 86 3.34 -9.76 -2.01
CA VAL A 86 2.55 -9.16 -0.95
C VAL A 86 1.24 -8.66 -1.55
N SER A 87 0.15 -8.83 -0.80
CA SER A 87 -1.17 -8.34 -1.15
C SER A 87 -1.68 -7.43 -0.03
N TYR A 88 -2.10 -6.23 -0.41
CA TYR A 88 -2.74 -5.25 0.44
C TYR A 88 -4.20 -5.13 0.03
N GLU A 89 -5.10 -5.74 0.78
CA GLU A 89 -6.55 -5.64 0.57
C GLU A 89 -7.08 -4.46 1.38
N ILE A 90 -7.83 -3.58 0.72
CA ILE A 90 -8.39 -2.37 1.30
C ILE A 90 -9.92 -2.46 1.23
N ASP A 91 -10.58 -2.11 2.33
CA ASP A 91 -12.04 -1.93 2.38
C ASP A 91 -12.38 -0.76 3.31
N THR A 92 -12.82 0.35 2.73
CA THR A 92 -13.19 1.55 3.50
C THR A 92 -14.62 1.47 4.03
N PHE A 93 -14.87 2.09 5.19
CA PHE A 93 -16.17 1.98 5.87
C PHE A 93 -17.29 2.68 5.10
N ASP A 94 -16.96 3.76 4.40
CA ASP A 94 -17.85 4.51 3.51
C ASP A 94 -17.98 3.87 2.11
N LYS A 95 -17.27 2.77 1.85
CA LYS A 95 -17.21 2.08 0.55
C LYS A 95 -16.69 2.95 -0.60
N SER A 96 -15.95 4.02 -0.30
CA SER A 96 -15.33 4.89 -1.29
C SER A 96 -14.12 4.24 -1.98
N LEU A 97 -13.43 3.33 -1.29
CA LEU A 97 -12.33 2.54 -1.84
C LEU A 97 -12.45 1.08 -1.36
N SER A 98 -12.35 0.15 -2.31
CA SER A 98 -12.24 -1.27 -1.98
C SER A 98 -11.43 -2.02 -3.04
N GLY A 99 -10.73 -3.08 -2.68
CA GLY A 99 -10.02 -3.94 -3.64
C GLY A 99 -8.65 -4.37 -3.11
N ASN A 100 -7.75 -4.74 -4.01
CA ASN A 100 -6.40 -5.15 -3.66
C ASN A 100 -5.33 -4.45 -4.48
N PHE A 101 -4.19 -4.23 -3.83
CA PHE A 101 -2.95 -3.79 -4.45
C PHE A 101 -1.89 -4.87 -4.18
N ASP A 102 -1.47 -5.56 -5.23
CA ASP A 102 -0.48 -6.64 -5.12
C ASP A 102 0.89 -6.17 -5.60
N ILE A 103 1.94 -6.57 -4.92
CA ILE A 103 3.33 -6.37 -5.34
C ILE A 103 3.97 -7.73 -5.52
N ILE A 104 4.40 -8.03 -6.75
CA ILE A 104 5.11 -9.26 -7.09
C ILE A 104 6.60 -8.95 -7.20
N PHE A 105 7.41 -9.73 -6.50
CA PHE A 105 8.85 -9.58 -6.41
C PHE A 105 9.57 -10.60 -7.29
N SER A 106 10.47 -10.10 -8.13
CA SER A 106 11.44 -10.85 -8.91
C SER A 106 12.87 -10.46 -8.45
N GLN A 107 13.90 -11.17 -8.92
CA GLN A 107 15.29 -10.78 -8.63
C GLN A 107 15.63 -9.39 -9.17
N ARG A 108 14.90 -8.92 -10.18
CA ARG A 108 15.16 -7.66 -10.89
C ARG A 108 13.92 -6.79 -11.03
N ASP A 109 12.73 -7.32 -10.85
CA ASP A 109 11.48 -6.62 -11.17
C ASP A 109 10.57 -6.51 -9.96
N LEU A 110 9.91 -5.36 -9.84
CA LEU A 110 8.75 -5.15 -9.01
C LEU A 110 7.55 -4.93 -9.93
N ARG A 111 6.54 -5.79 -9.80
CA ARG A 111 5.29 -5.62 -10.53
C ARG A 111 4.18 -5.28 -9.56
N PHE A 112 3.51 -4.16 -9.80
CA PHE A 112 2.38 -3.69 -9.02
C PHE A 112 1.10 -3.97 -9.79
N ILE A 113 0.17 -4.72 -9.20
CA ILE A 113 -1.13 -5.03 -9.80
C ILE A 113 -2.18 -4.26 -9.01
N ASP A 114 -2.80 -3.29 -9.68
CA ASP A 114 -3.87 -2.47 -9.13
C ASP A 114 -5.24 -3.04 -9.53
N ASN A 115 -6.00 -3.45 -8.51
CA ASN A 115 -7.39 -3.88 -8.59
C ASN A 115 -8.28 -3.08 -7.66
N LEU A 116 -7.91 -1.84 -7.33
CA LEU A 116 -8.73 -0.97 -6.53
C LEU A 116 -9.95 -0.48 -7.33
N ASP A 117 -11.10 -0.54 -6.68
CA ASP A 117 -12.34 0.12 -7.08
C ASP A 117 -12.51 1.40 -6.26
N VAL A 118 -12.53 2.54 -6.95
CA VAL A 118 -12.65 3.87 -6.33
C VAL A 118 -13.97 4.48 -6.76
N LYS A 119 -14.90 4.64 -5.81
CA LYS A 119 -16.22 5.21 -6.08
C LYS A 119 -16.16 6.74 -6.07
N LYS A 120 -16.78 7.35 -7.09
CA LYS A 120 -16.88 8.81 -7.25
C LYS A 120 -17.46 9.48 -6.01
N GLY A 121 -16.75 10.46 -5.48
CA GLY A 121 -17.08 11.24 -4.27
C GLY A 121 -15.83 11.80 -3.59
N LEU A 122 -14.70 11.09 -3.72
CA LEU A 122 -13.37 11.45 -3.26
C LEU A 122 -12.68 12.51 -4.18
N PHE A 123 -12.89 12.41 -5.49
CA PHE A 123 -12.29 13.31 -6.47
C PHE A 123 -13.22 14.46 -6.88
N SER A 124 -13.29 15.52 -6.07
CA SER A 124 -13.86 16.81 -6.51
C SER A 124 -12.99 17.52 -7.57
N ALA A 125 -11.74 17.06 -7.79
CA ALA A 125 -10.88 17.49 -8.88
C ALA A 125 -10.07 16.32 -9.46
N LYS A 126 -10.53 15.80 -10.60
CA LYS A 126 -9.76 15.28 -11.76
C LYS A 126 -8.61 14.27 -11.61
N LYS A 127 -8.20 13.77 -10.45
CA LYS A 127 -7.24 12.65 -10.41
C LYS A 127 -7.96 11.32 -10.60
N THR A 128 -7.70 10.63 -11.71
CA THR A 128 -8.23 9.28 -11.92
C THR A 128 -7.54 8.28 -10.98
N ARG A 129 -8.15 7.12 -10.67
CA ARG A 129 -7.50 6.02 -9.92
C ARG A 129 -6.07 5.75 -10.44
N GLN A 130 -5.92 5.77 -11.76
CA GLN A 130 -4.64 5.56 -12.42
C GLN A 130 -3.62 6.59 -11.97
N GLU A 131 -3.97 7.88 -11.98
CA GLU A 131 -3.08 8.96 -11.53
C GLU A 131 -2.66 8.80 -10.06
N PHE A 132 -3.54 8.33 -9.19
CA PHE A 132 -3.22 8.06 -7.79
C PHE A 132 -2.17 6.94 -7.65
N ILE A 133 -2.35 5.82 -8.35
CA ILE A 133 -1.37 4.72 -8.33
C ILE A 133 -0.06 5.14 -8.99
N LYS A 134 -0.13 5.86 -10.11
CA LYS A 134 1.05 6.44 -10.78
C LYS A 134 1.82 7.37 -9.85
N HIS A 135 1.12 8.17 -9.04
CA HIS A 135 1.72 9.04 -8.03
C HIS A 135 2.41 8.22 -6.94
N ILE A 136 1.74 7.22 -6.35
CA ILE A 136 2.38 6.31 -5.38
C ILE A 136 3.66 5.68 -5.94
N ILE A 137 3.61 5.20 -7.19
CA ILE A 137 4.76 4.52 -7.78
C ILE A 137 5.88 5.51 -8.11
N ASN A 138 5.57 6.64 -8.76
CA ASN A 138 6.58 7.58 -9.24
C ASN A 138 7.16 8.51 -8.18
N ASP A 139 6.35 8.92 -7.21
CA ASP A 139 6.71 10.00 -6.29
C ASP A 139 7.02 9.47 -4.90
N HIS A 140 6.66 8.21 -4.60
CA HIS A 140 6.94 7.58 -3.31
C HIS A 140 7.82 6.33 -3.43
N ILE A 141 7.38 5.32 -4.18
CA ILE A 141 8.11 4.03 -4.28
C ILE A 141 9.44 4.21 -5.03
N LYS A 142 9.44 4.84 -6.21
CA LYS A 142 10.68 5.04 -6.98
C LYS A 142 11.71 5.88 -6.21
N PRO A 143 11.35 7.02 -5.59
CA PRO A 143 12.28 7.77 -4.76
C PRO A 143 12.80 6.97 -3.57
N PHE A 144 11.95 6.17 -2.91
CA PHE A 144 12.39 5.23 -1.88
C PHE A 144 13.45 4.27 -2.42
N LEU A 145 13.21 3.58 -3.53
CA LEU A 145 14.20 2.66 -4.14
C LEU A 145 15.52 3.36 -4.45
N LEU A 146 15.47 4.55 -5.06
CA LEU A 146 16.65 5.34 -5.40
C LEU A 146 17.43 5.78 -4.16
N SER A 147 16.73 6.16 -3.08
CA SER A 147 17.35 6.57 -1.81
C SER A 147 18.15 5.45 -1.13
N TYR A 148 17.79 4.19 -1.41
CA TYR A 148 18.51 3.00 -0.97
C TYR A 148 19.55 2.51 -2.00
N GLY A 149 19.83 3.29 -3.06
CA GLY A 149 20.83 2.97 -4.06
C GLY A 149 20.39 1.91 -5.08
N ILE A 150 19.10 1.58 -5.16
CA ILE A 150 18.58 0.67 -6.18
C ILE A 150 18.55 1.38 -7.52
N LYS A 151 19.29 0.86 -8.50
CA LYS A 151 19.31 1.40 -9.86
C LYS A 151 18.13 0.90 -10.67
N ILE A 152 17.29 1.83 -11.11
CA ILE A 152 16.15 1.58 -12.00
C ILE A 152 16.64 1.56 -13.45
N VAL A 153 16.36 0.47 -14.14
CA VAL A 153 16.72 0.25 -15.56
C VAL A 153 15.58 0.68 -16.48
N ASN A 154 14.34 0.33 -16.11
CA ASN A 154 13.16 0.64 -16.90
C ASN A 154 11.94 0.81 -15.98
N THR A 155 10.94 1.52 -16.48
CA THR A 155 9.64 1.69 -15.81
C THR A 155 8.53 1.63 -16.85
N ASN A 156 7.55 0.76 -16.64
CA ASN A 156 6.35 0.66 -17.48
C ASN A 156 5.13 1.08 -16.65
N ILE A 157 4.56 2.25 -16.95
CA ILE A 157 3.50 2.91 -16.19
C ILE A 157 2.40 3.49 -17.10
#